data_AF-A0A1C3KH50-F1
#
_entry.id   AF-A0A1C3KH50-F1
#
_cell.length_a   1.000
_cell.length_b   1.000
_cell.length_c   1.000
_cell.angle_alpha   90.00
_cell.angle_beta   90.00
_cell.angle_gamma   90.00
#
_symmetry.space_group_name_H-M   'P 1'
#
loop_
_entity.id
_entity.type
_entity.pdbx_description
1 polymer ?
#
loop_
_entity_poly.entity_id
_entity_poly.type
_entity_poly.pdbx_seq_one_letter_code
_entity_poly.pdbx_strand_id
1 'polypeptide(L)'
;MSSAKETIYTVASSFRAYKTELEGEYESGFSLDMGECNEFTSDYLNGTESAKTCHLAVKYLLHLKESVNIPYIDKGCKYLFYWIHGKVVKNEKSIENTLKLYNIFRQKYEDYDETIKFDKYLEHFSNDMLDRLIRLFELYVKFSTFERKSTPSCEKCECANECAKLYDSYVDECHKGNDYDFCNELENFKETYENNMKNADCPEGVQKILRPIKTHNIVLIILIPLIFILVKSFVLFILYKVIKNFI
;
A
#
# COMPACT_ATOMS: atom_id res chain seq x y z
N MET A 1 -4.45 -9.73 19.64
CA MET A 1 -3.84 -9.65 18.29
C MET A 1 -4.98 -9.67 17.29
N SER A 2 -5.31 -8.52 16.72
CA SER A 2 -6.30 -8.44 15.63
C SER A 2 -5.63 -9.03 14.40
N SER A 3 -6.24 -10.05 13.80
CA SER A 3 -5.87 -10.49 12.45
C SER A 3 -5.94 -9.27 11.53
N ALA A 4 -4.83 -8.88 10.92
CA ALA A 4 -4.84 -7.78 9.96
C ALA A 4 -5.72 -8.23 8.78
N LYS A 5 -6.85 -7.56 8.59
CA LYS A 5 -7.71 -7.77 7.42
C LYS A 5 -6.86 -7.51 6.18
N GLU A 6 -6.86 -8.44 5.23
CA GLU A 6 -6.18 -8.27 3.96
C GLU A 6 -6.94 -7.23 3.12
N THR A 7 -6.25 -6.18 2.68
CA THR A 7 -6.81 -5.05 1.92
C THR A 7 -5.98 -4.82 0.65
N ILE A 8 -6.36 -3.83 -0.16
CA ILE A 8 -5.52 -3.41 -1.30
C ILE A 8 -4.13 -2.92 -0.81
N TYR A 9 -4.03 -2.37 0.39
CA TYR A 9 -2.86 -1.65 0.86
C TYR A 9 -1.82 -2.50 1.58
N THR A 10 -2.20 -3.66 2.15
CA THR A 10 -1.32 -4.48 3.00
C THR A 10 -0.06 -4.97 2.28
N VAL A 11 -0.11 -5.08 0.95
CA VAL A 11 1.05 -5.43 0.11
C VAL A 11 2.21 -4.45 0.26
N ALA A 12 1.94 -3.17 0.58
CA ALA A 12 2.96 -2.13 0.66
C ALA A 12 4.04 -2.47 1.69
N SER A 13 3.67 -3.05 2.84
CA SER A 13 4.61 -3.52 3.85
C SER A 13 5.54 -4.65 3.37
N SER A 14 5.09 -5.45 2.40
CA SER A 14 5.81 -6.61 1.84
C SER A 14 6.57 -6.31 0.54
N PHE A 15 6.65 -5.04 0.12
CA PHE A 15 7.17 -4.66 -1.20
C PHE A 15 8.57 -5.21 -1.52
N ARG A 16 9.44 -5.39 -0.51
CA ARG A 16 10.81 -5.89 -0.69
C ARG A 16 10.86 -7.30 -1.29
N ALA A 17 9.93 -8.17 -0.88
CA ALA A 17 9.88 -9.54 -1.38
C ALA A 17 9.58 -9.53 -2.89
N TYR A 18 8.50 -8.87 -3.28
CA TYR A 18 8.10 -8.73 -4.67
C TYR A 18 9.10 -7.94 -5.53
N LYS A 19 9.78 -6.94 -4.94
CA LYS A 19 10.89 -6.24 -5.59
C LYS A 19 12.04 -7.18 -5.93
N THR A 20 12.45 -8.00 -4.97
CA THR A 20 13.57 -8.93 -5.13
C THR A 20 13.26 -9.97 -6.20
N GLU A 21 12.02 -10.43 -6.25
CA GLU A 21 11.55 -11.34 -7.29
C GLU A 21 11.59 -10.67 -8.67
N LEU A 22 10.96 -9.50 -8.81
CA LEU A 22 10.87 -8.80 -10.11
C LEU A 22 12.23 -8.38 -10.65
N GLU A 23 13.11 -7.82 -9.79
CA GLU A 23 14.43 -7.30 -10.19
C GLU A 23 15.55 -8.34 -10.07
N GLY A 24 15.24 -9.55 -9.60
CA GLY A 24 16.22 -10.61 -9.42
C GLY A 24 16.80 -11.12 -10.74
N GLU A 25 18.09 -11.47 -10.72
CA GLU A 25 18.67 -12.27 -11.79
C GLU A 25 18.14 -13.69 -11.68
N TYR A 26 17.14 -14.01 -12.49
CA TYR A 26 16.73 -15.38 -12.71
C TYR A 26 17.85 -16.13 -13.45
N GLU A 27 18.19 -17.34 -13.02
CA GLU A 27 19.22 -18.16 -13.68
C GLU A 27 19.04 -18.18 -15.19
N SER A 28 20.17 -18.11 -15.90
CA SER A 28 20.34 -18.06 -17.36
C SER A 28 19.82 -19.30 -18.13
N GLY A 29 18.97 -20.13 -17.51
CA GLY A 29 18.34 -21.30 -18.11
C GLY A 29 16.94 -21.04 -18.68
N PHE A 30 16.30 -19.92 -18.33
CA PHE A 30 14.98 -19.55 -18.87
C PHE A 30 15.12 -18.31 -19.78
N SER A 31 15.73 -18.51 -20.95
CA SER A 31 15.59 -17.57 -22.07
C SER A 31 14.22 -17.80 -22.68
N LEU A 32 13.18 -17.27 -22.03
CA LEU A 32 11.91 -17.11 -22.69
C LEU A 32 12.11 -16.09 -23.80
N ASP A 33 12.18 -16.56 -25.03
CA ASP A 33 12.05 -15.68 -26.18
C ASP A 33 10.60 -15.20 -26.23
N MET A 34 10.29 -14.17 -25.43
CA MET A 34 9.07 -13.41 -25.57
C MET A 34 9.24 -12.49 -26.77
N GLY A 35 9.14 -13.07 -27.97
CA GLY A 35 9.25 -12.35 -29.24
C GLY A 35 8.42 -11.07 -29.26
N GLU A 36 7.25 -11.10 -28.62
CA GLU A 36 6.35 -9.96 -28.49
C GLU A 36 6.87 -8.78 -27.66
N CYS A 37 7.84 -8.98 -26.78
CA CYS A 37 8.48 -7.92 -26.01
C CYS A 37 9.73 -7.36 -26.71
N ASN A 38 10.34 -8.11 -27.63
CA ASN A 38 11.59 -7.71 -28.29
C ASN A 38 11.43 -6.40 -29.08
N GLU A 39 10.29 -6.21 -29.74
CA GLU A 39 9.98 -5.02 -30.53
C GLU A 39 9.01 -4.07 -29.80
N PHE A 40 8.74 -4.31 -28.52
CA PHE A 40 7.76 -3.50 -27.79
C PHE A 40 8.27 -2.08 -27.54
N THR A 41 7.49 -1.12 -28.01
CA THR A 41 7.68 0.32 -27.77
C THR A 41 6.40 0.93 -27.24
N SER A 42 6.50 1.91 -26.35
CA SER A 42 5.35 2.67 -25.85
C SER A 42 5.73 4.12 -25.60
N ASP A 43 4.84 5.05 -25.98
CA ASP A 43 5.00 6.48 -25.71
C ASP A 43 4.99 6.80 -24.21
N TYR A 44 4.47 5.90 -23.38
CA TYR A 44 4.44 6.04 -21.92
C TYR A 44 5.77 5.65 -21.25
N LEU A 45 6.69 5.02 -21.97
CA LEU A 45 7.97 4.52 -21.46
C LEU A 45 9.13 5.18 -22.18
N ASN A 46 10.32 5.11 -21.58
CA ASN A 46 11.53 5.45 -22.33
C ASN A 46 11.74 4.42 -23.44
N GLY A 47 11.93 4.87 -24.68
CA GLY A 47 12.07 3.99 -25.85
C GLY A 47 13.17 2.93 -25.67
N THR A 48 14.29 3.27 -25.05
CA THR A 48 15.41 2.33 -24.81
C THR A 48 15.11 1.29 -23.74
N GLU A 49 14.12 1.53 -22.87
CA GLU A 49 13.77 0.66 -21.75
C GLU A 49 12.44 -0.08 -21.98
N SER A 50 11.70 0.22 -23.06
CA SER A 50 10.36 -0.32 -23.30
C SER A 50 10.38 -1.85 -23.40
N ALA A 51 11.22 -2.40 -24.29
CA ALA A 51 11.37 -3.84 -24.47
C ALA A 51 11.80 -4.53 -23.16
N LYS A 52 12.80 -3.99 -22.47
CA LYS A 52 13.29 -4.53 -21.19
C LYS A 52 12.21 -4.51 -20.10
N THR A 53 11.41 -3.43 -20.05
CA THR A 53 10.30 -3.29 -19.10
C THR A 53 9.22 -4.33 -19.37
N CYS A 54 8.89 -4.56 -20.64
CA CYS A 54 7.99 -5.63 -21.07
C CYS A 54 8.49 -7.00 -20.63
N HIS A 55 9.74 -7.34 -20.94
CA HIS A 55 10.36 -8.61 -20.58
C HIS A 55 10.32 -8.86 -19.06
N LEU A 56 10.67 -7.87 -18.24
CA LEU A 56 10.63 -8.00 -16.79
C LEU A 56 9.20 -8.18 -16.27
N ALA A 57 8.23 -7.42 -16.79
CA ALA A 57 6.84 -7.51 -16.36
C ALA A 57 6.22 -8.88 -16.68
N VAL A 58 6.37 -9.35 -17.92
CA VAL A 58 5.81 -10.63 -18.37
C VAL A 58 6.49 -11.80 -17.66
N LYS A 59 7.82 -11.75 -17.48
CA LYS A 59 8.56 -12.76 -16.72
C LYS A 59 8.13 -12.82 -15.25
N TYR A 60 7.90 -11.67 -14.65
CA TYR A 60 7.40 -11.58 -13.28
C TYR A 60 6.00 -12.20 -13.14
N LEU A 61 5.10 -11.95 -14.11
CA LEU A 61 3.78 -12.60 -14.15
C LEU A 61 3.90 -14.13 -14.24
N LEU A 62 4.82 -14.66 -15.07
CA LEU A 62 5.08 -16.11 -15.12
C LEU A 62 5.57 -16.66 -13.78
N HIS A 63 6.46 -15.94 -13.09
CA HIS A 63 6.91 -16.34 -11.77
C HIS A 63 5.77 -16.33 -10.73
N LEU A 64 4.91 -15.30 -10.74
CA LEU A 64 3.76 -15.23 -9.84
C LEU A 64 2.82 -16.43 -10.02
N LYS A 65 2.61 -16.87 -11.28
CA LYS A 65 1.80 -18.03 -11.61
C LYS A 65 2.31 -19.32 -10.95
N GLU A 66 3.62 -19.56 -10.91
CA GLU A 66 4.20 -20.81 -10.38
C GLU A 66 3.78 -21.10 -8.93
N SER A 67 3.50 -20.04 -8.16
CA SER A 67 3.04 -20.16 -6.78
C SER A 67 1.65 -20.78 -6.63
N VAL A 68 0.77 -20.63 -7.64
CA VAL A 68 -0.68 -20.96 -7.63
C VAL A 68 -1.49 -20.41 -6.43
N ASN A 69 -0.86 -19.59 -5.58
CA ASN A 69 -1.44 -19.02 -4.38
C ASN A 69 -2.10 -17.66 -4.71
N ILE A 70 -3.43 -17.63 -4.68
CA ILE A 70 -4.22 -16.45 -5.08
C ILE A 70 -3.85 -15.19 -4.27
N PRO A 71 -3.77 -15.21 -2.93
CA PRO A 71 -3.30 -14.04 -2.15
C PRO A 71 -1.90 -13.55 -2.53
N TYR A 72 -0.96 -14.45 -2.81
CA TYR A 72 0.38 -14.09 -3.25
C TYR A 72 0.37 -13.43 -4.64
N ILE A 73 -0.40 -14.01 -5.57
CA ILE A 73 -0.59 -13.48 -6.92
C ILE A 73 -1.23 -12.09 -6.89
N ASP A 74 -2.29 -11.90 -6.10
CA ASP A 74 -2.99 -10.62 -5.94
C ASP A 74 -2.05 -9.51 -5.48
N LYS A 75 -1.24 -9.78 -4.45
CA LYS A 75 -0.21 -8.87 -3.97
C LYS A 75 0.87 -8.60 -5.02
N GLY A 76 1.31 -9.65 -5.73
CA GLY A 76 2.27 -9.50 -6.83
C GLY A 76 1.74 -8.58 -7.94
N CYS A 77 0.47 -8.68 -8.30
CA CYS A 77 -0.17 -7.81 -9.29
C CYS A 77 -0.20 -6.34 -8.84
N LYS A 78 -0.55 -6.09 -7.57
CA LYS A 78 -0.53 -4.75 -6.97
C LYS A 78 0.88 -4.16 -6.94
N TYR A 79 1.89 -4.97 -6.64
CA TYR A 79 3.29 -4.55 -6.69
C TYR A 79 3.73 -4.26 -8.14
N LEU A 80 3.36 -5.11 -9.11
CA LEU A 80 3.67 -4.89 -10.52
C LEU A 80 3.10 -3.54 -11.01
N PHE A 81 1.86 -3.22 -10.64
CA PHE A 81 1.26 -1.92 -10.96
C PHE A 81 2.09 -0.75 -10.42
N TYR A 82 2.50 -0.79 -9.16
CA TYR A 82 3.39 0.21 -8.57
C TYR A 82 4.74 0.29 -9.30
N TRP A 83 5.33 -0.86 -9.63
CA TRP A 83 6.61 -0.90 -10.33
C TRP A 83 6.50 -0.28 -11.74
N ILE A 84 5.45 -0.60 -12.50
CA ILE A 84 5.15 0.00 -13.81
C ILE A 84 4.98 1.51 -13.66
N HIS A 85 4.26 1.97 -12.62
CA HIS A 85 4.08 3.39 -12.35
C HIS A 85 5.41 4.14 -12.18
N GLY A 86 6.42 3.47 -11.60
CA GLY A 86 7.78 3.98 -11.48
C GLY A 86 8.55 4.05 -12.80
N LYS A 87 8.11 3.33 -13.85
CA LYS A 87 8.72 3.32 -15.19
C LYS A 87 8.08 4.30 -16.17
N VAL A 88 6.85 4.74 -15.89
CA VAL A 88 6.16 5.73 -16.74
C VAL A 88 6.93 7.05 -16.78
N VAL A 89 7.13 7.59 -17.98
CA VAL A 89 7.83 8.87 -18.17
C VAL A 89 7.07 10.01 -17.50
N LYS A 90 7.80 10.99 -16.97
CA LYS A 90 7.26 12.02 -16.07
C LYS A 90 6.07 12.79 -16.65
N ASN A 91 6.08 13.13 -17.94
CA ASN A 91 5.00 13.85 -18.62
C ASN A 91 3.74 13.00 -18.81
N GLU A 92 3.86 11.68 -18.83
CA GLU A 92 2.76 10.74 -19.02
C GLU A 92 2.35 10.04 -17.71
N LYS A 93 2.95 10.42 -16.58
CA LYS A 93 2.79 9.72 -15.29
C LYS A 93 1.37 9.93 -14.74
N SER A 94 0.52 8.95 -14.98
CA SER A 94 -0.86 8.90 -14.47
C SER A 94 -1.28 7.47 -14.14
N ILE A 95 -2.32 7.32 -13.33
CA ILE A 95 -2.92 6.00 -13.03
C ILE A 95 -3.42 5.34 -14.32
N GLU A 96 -4.05 6.10 -15.20
CA GLU A 96 -4.63 5.61 -16.45
C GLU A 96 -3.57 5.05 -17.41
N ASN A 97 -2.48 5.79 -17.62
CA ASN A 97 -1.39 5.33 -18.49
C ASN A 97 -0.65 4.13 -17.86
N THR A 98 -0.55 4.10 -16.53
CA THR A 98 -0.01 2.94 -15.79
C THR A 98 -0.88 1.70 -16.02
N LEU A 99 -2.20 1.83 -15.89
CA LEU A 99 -3.16 0.74 -16.13
C LEU A 99 -3.12 0.26 -17.59
N LYS A 100 -2.99 1.17 -18.57
CA LYS A 100 -2.81 0.79 -19.97
C LYS A 100 -1.58 -0.10 -20.17
N LEU A 101 -0.42 0.29 -19.62
CA LEU A 101 0.80 -0.52 -19.68
C LEU A 101 0.65 -1.85 -18.96
N TYR A 102 0.06 -1.84 -17.76
CA TYR A 102 -0.24 -3.06 -17.02
C TYR A 102 -1.09 -4.03 -17.84
N ASN A 103 -2.14 -3.53 -18.49
CA ASN A 103 -3.00 -4.34 -19.36
C ASN A 103 -2.27 -4.88 -20.58
N ILE A 104 -1.39 -4.10 -21.20
CA ILE A 104 -0.56 -4.57 -22.33
C ILE A 104 0.37 -5.70 -21.88
N PHE A 105 1.07 -5.55 -20.75
CA PHE A 105 1.97 -6.60 -20.25
C PHE A 105 1.21 -7.84 -19.80
N ARG A 106 0.04 -7.67 -19.19
CA ARG A 106 -0.86 -8.79 -18.90
C ARG A 106 -1.24 -9.53 -20.19
N GLN A 107 -1.69 -8.82 -21.21
CA GLN A 107 -2.11 -9.44 -22.46
C GLN A 107 -0.98 -10.23 -23.12
N LYS A 108 0.24 -9.67 -23.16
CA LYS A 108 1.42 -10.37 -23.68
C LYS A 108 1.76 -11.64 -22.90
N TYR A 109 1.55 -11.63 -21.59
CA TYR A 109 1.65 -12.84 -20.78
C TYR A 109 0.55 -13.84 -21.17
N GLU A 110 -0.70 -13.41 -21.34
CA GLU A 110 -1.83 -14.29 -21.65
C GLU A 110 -1.74 -14.90 -23.06
N ASP A 111 -1.21 -14.16 -24.03
CA ASP A 111 -0.90 -14.63 -25.38
C ASP A 111 0.21 -15.69 -25.38
N TYR A 112 1.08 -15.66 -24.36
CA TYR A 112 2.13 -16.65 -24.14
C TYR A 112 1.65 -17.86 -23.31
N ASP A 113 0.83 -17.64 -22.29
CA ASP A 113 0.41 -18.64 -21.30
C ASP A 113 -1.04 -18.43 -20.84
N GLU A 114 -1.95 -19.25 -21.40
CA GLU A 114 -3.40 -19.12 -21.20
C GLU A 114 -3.91 -19.68 -19.85
N THR A 115 -3.03 -20.21 -18.98
CA THR A 115 -3.46 -21.06 -17.86
C THR A 115 -4.02 -20.32 -16.65
N ILE A 116 -3.39 -19.20 -16.24
CA ILE A 116 -3.89 -18.30 -15.20
C ILE A 116 -4.11 -16.96 -15.84
N LYS A 117 -5.35 -16.46 -15.78
CA LYS A 117 -5.67 -15.09 -16.17
C LYS A 117 -5.45 -14.16 -15.00
N PHE A 118 -4.73 -13.07 -15.22
CA PHE A 118 -4.54 -12.03 -14.20
C PHE A 118 -5.66 -10.97 -14.23
N ASP A 119 -6.78 -11.31 -14.84
CA ASP A 119 -7.96 -10.46 -14.93
C ASP A 119 -8.55 -10.20 -13.53
N LYS A 120 -9.03 -8.96 -13.31
CA LYS A 120 -9.78 -8.50 -12.12
C LYS A 120 -8.99 -8.12 -10.87
N TYR A 121 -7.66 -8.33 -10.80
CA TYR A 121 -6.90 -7.96 -9.60
C TYR A 121 -6.87 -6.45 -9.32
N LEU A 122 -6.99 -5.61 -10.36
CA LEU A 122 -6.99 -4.15 -10.22
C LEU A 122 -8.30 -3.47 -10.66
N GLU A 123 -9.15 -4.17 -11.40
CA GLU A 123 -10.34 -3.58 -12.06
C GLU A 123 -11.39 -3.05 -11.08
N HIS A 124 -11.42 -3.59 -9.86
CA HIS A 124 -12.38 -3.18 -8.83
C HIS A 124 -11.94 -1.97 -8.01
N PHE A 125 -10.72 -1.47 -8.22
CA PHE A 125 -10.18 -0.32 -7.50
C PHE A 125 -10.35 0.96 -8.31
N SER A 126 -10.77 2.02 -7.62
CA SER A 126 -10.82 3.37 -8.20
C SER A 126 -9.41 3.91 -8.39
N ASN A 127 -9.28 4.90 -9.27
CA ASN A 127 -8.00 5.60 -9.45
C ASN A 127 -7.48 6.19 -8.13
N ASP A 128 -8.37 6.69 -7.27
CA ASP A 128 -8.02 7.22 -5.94
C ASP A 128 -7.44 6.13 -5.02
N MET A 129 -7.98 4.91 -5.05
CA MET A 129 -7.43 3.77 -4.28
C MET A 129 -6.06 3.36 -4.81
N LEU A 130 -5.88 3.34 -6.13
CA LEU A 130 -4.61 3.01 -6.76
C LEU A 130 -3.52 4.08 -6.50
N ASP A 131 -3.90 5.37 -6.48
CA ASP A 131 -3.02 6.47 -6.08
C ASP A 131 -2.56 6.32 -4.63
N ARG A 132 -3.50 6.05 -3.71
CA ARG A 132 -3.18 5.76 -2.30
C ARG A 132 -2.25 4.58 -2.13
N LEU A 133 -2.44 3.52 -2.93
CA LEU A 133 -1.57 2.35 -2.94
C LEU A 133 -0.14 2.73 -3.35
N ILE A 134 0.03 3.48 -4.43
CA ILE A 134 1.34 3.99 -4.87
C ILE A 134 2.00 4.80 -3.76
N ARG A 135 1.26 5.71 -3.13
CA ARG A 135 1.77 6.57 -2.06
C ARG A 135 2.22 5.79 -0.84
N LEU A 136 1.53 4.70 -0.49
CA LEU A 136 1.97 3.80 0.57
C LEU A 136 3.24 3.04 0.19
N PHE A 137 3.35 2.53 -1.04
CA PHE A 137 4.59 1.94 -1.51
C PHE A 137 5.76 2.93 -1.43
N GLU A 138 5.56 4.17 -1.87
CA GLU A 138 6.58 5.22 -1.78
C GLU A 138 7.00 5.49 -0.33
N LEU A 139 6.04 5.51 0.60
CA LEU A 139 6.32 5.66 2.03
C LEU A 139 7.16 4.50 2.58
N TYR A 140 6.80 3.25 2.30
CA TYR A 140 7.55 2.06 2.73
C TYR A 140 8.92 1.97 2.06
N VAL A 141 9.04 2.33 0.79
CA VAL A 141 10.31 2.38 0.05
C VAL A 141 11.23 3.43 0.66
N LYS A 142 10.72 4.64 0.92
CA LYS A 142 11.48 5.71 1.58
C LYS A 142 11.97 5.29 2.97
N PHE A 143 11.09 4.66 3.75
CA PHE A 143 11.44 4.10 5.05
C PHE A 143 12.54 3.02 4.95
N SER A 144 12.46 2.17 3.93
CA SER A 144 13.43 1.09 3.71
C SER A 144 14.85 1.58 3.42
N THR A 145 14.98 2.73 2.77
CA THR A 145 16.26 3.37 2.46
C THR A 145 16.96 3.83 3.73
N PHE A 146 16.18 4.27 4.74
CA PHE A 146 16.66 4.63 6.07
C PHE A 146 17.10 3.42 6.91
N GLU A 147 16.38 2.29 6.85
CA GLU A 147 16.73 1.09 7.64
C GLU A 147 18.11 0.54 7.26
N ARG A 148 18.52 0.71 5.99
CA ARG A 148 19.86 0.32 5.52
C ARG A 148 20.88 1.39 5.91
N LYS A 149 21.70 1.08 6.92
CA LYS A 149 22.77 1.93 7.51
C LYS A 149 23.87 2.46 6.54
N SER A 150 23.71 2.36 5.22
CA SER A 150 24.80 2.56 4.26
C SER A 150 24.33 3.03 2.87
N THR A 151 23.19 3.72 2.75
CA THR A 151 22.82 4.36 1.48
C THR A 151 23.51 5.74 1.37
N PRO A 152 24.21 6.03 0.25
CA PRO A 152 24.92 7.30 0.07
C PRO A 152 24.00 8.51 -0.18
N SER A 153 22.67 8.32 -0.18
CA SER A 153 21.69 9.33 -0.59
C SER A 153 21.19 10.24 0.55
N CYS A 154 21.39 9.88 1.82
CA CYS A 154 20.99 10.72 2.95
C CYS A 154 21.63 10.27 4.27
N GLU A 155 21.84 11.21 5.19
CA GLU A 155 22.12 10.85 6.58
C GLU A 155 20.87 10.20 7.19
N LYS A 156 21.05 9.06 7.86
CA LYS A 156 19.97 8.21 8.42
C LYS A 156 18.84 9.03 9.06
N CYS A 157 19.18 10.02 9.87
CA CYS A 157 18.25 10.80 10.68
C CYS A 157 17.49 11.86 9.88
N GLU A 158 18.08 12.40 8.82
CA GLU A 158 17.40 13.30 7.88
C GLU A 158 16.32 12.54 7.11
N CYS A 159 16.65 11.37 6.57
CA CYS A 159 15.70 10.50 5.89
C CYS A 159 14.53 10.07 6.78
N ALA A 160 14.79 9.77 8.06
CA ALA A 160 13.73 9.47 9.03
C ALA A 160 12.78 10.66 9.19
N ASN A 161 13.30 11.88 9.33
CA ASN A 161 12.50 13.08 9.44
C ASN A 161 11.65 13.36 8.19
N GLU A 162 12.22 13.19 7.00
CA GLU A 162 11.43 13.35 5.78
C GLU A 162 10.38 12.27 5.57
N CYS A 163 10.64 11.05 6.04
CA CYS A 163 9.66 9.96 6.04
C CYS A 163 8.50 10.28 6.99
N ALA A 164 8.81 10.81 8.18
CA ALA A 164 7.82 11.26 9.15
C ALA A 164 6.96 12.42 8.62
N LYS A 165 7.56 13.40 7.93
CA LYS A 165 6.81 14.48 7.25
C LYS A 165 5.87 13.95 6.16
N LEU A 166 6.34 12.98 5.38
CA LEU A 166 5.51 12.36 4.34
C LEU A 166 4.32 11.62 4.98
N TYR A 167 4.57 10.86 6.04
CA TYR A 167 3.53 10.21 6.83
C TYR A 167 2.50 11.20 7.37
N ASP A 168 2.92 12.32 7.97
CA ASP A 168 2.01 13.33 8.53
C ASP A 168 1.08 13.93 7.46
N SER A 169 1.57 14.11 6.23
CA SER A 169 0.73 14.55 5.11
C SER A 169 -0.38 13.55 4.76
N TYR A 170 -0.15 12.25 4.98
CA TYR A 170 -1.11 11.20 4.72
C TYR A 170 -2.10 11.01 5.88
N VAL A 171 -1.68 11.33 7.12
CA VAL A 171 -2.56 11.39 8.30
C VAL A 171 -3.67 12.42 8.10
N ASP A 172 -3.33 13.62 7.61
CA ASP A 172 -4.32 14.68 7.37
C ASP A 172 -5.38 14.25 6.35
N GLU A 173 -4.99 13.44 5.38
CA GLU A 173 -5.92 12.91 4.39
C GLU A 173 -6.78 11.78 4.95
N CYS A 174 -6.19 10.87 5.74
CA CYS A 174 -6.92 9.85 6.47
C CYS A 174 -7.99 10.46 7.39
N HIS A 175 -7.70 11.57 8.07
CA HIS A 175 -8.67 12.26 8.94
C HIS A 175 -9.82 12.92 8.17
N LYS A 176 -9.62 13.27 6.90
CA LYS A 176 -10.64 13.89 6.03
C LYS A 176 -11.44 12.86 5.24
N GLY A 177 -10.83 11.73 4.94
CA GLY A 177 -11.40 10.67 4.10
C GLY A 177 -12.21 9.64 4.88
N ASN A 178 -12.72 8.66 4.13
CA ASN A 178 -13.45 7.49 4.64
C ASN A 178 -12.77 6.16 4.28
N ASP A 179 -11.53 6.22 3.76
CA ASP A 179 -10.75 5.03 3.43
C ASP A 179 -10.08 4.48 4.71
N TYR A 180 -10.87 3.71 5.46
CA TYR A 180 -10.41 3.08 6.69
C TYR A 180 -9.27 2.08 6.45
N ASP A 181 -9.21 1.45 5.28
CA ASP A 181 -8.17 0.48 4.97
C ASP A 181 -6.82 1.20 4.76
N PHE A 182 -6.82 2.37 4.12
CA PHE A 182 -5.64 3.24 4.00
C PHE A 182 -5.16 3.73 5.38
N CYS A 183 -6.10 4.22 6.20
CA CYS A 183 -5.82 4.64 7.57
C CYS A 183 -5.23 3.51 8.43
N ASN A 184 -5.75 2.29 8.30
CA ASN A 184 -5.25 1.13 9.03
C ASN A 184 -3.82 0.78 8.62
N GLU A 185 -3.50 0.86 7.33
CA GLU A 185 -2.13 0.59 6.86
C GLU A 185 -1.15 1.68 7.32
N LEU A 186 -1.57 2.94 7.43
CA LEU A 186 -0.76 3.99 8.06
C LEU A 186 -0.50 3.71 9.54
N GLU A 187 -1.46 3.14 10.27
CA GLU A 187 -1.24 2.74 11.66
C GLU A 187 -0.22 1.57 11.76
N ASN A 188 -0.30 0.59 10.85
CA ASN A 188 0.69 -0.49 10.74
C ASN A 188 2.09 0.05 10.43
N PHE A 189 2.18 1.01 9.50
CA PHE A 189 3.42 1.70 9.18
C PHE A 189 3.99 2.42 10.40
N LYS A 190 3.15 3.13 11.15
CA LYS A 190 3.55 3.84 12.37
C LYS A 190 4.17 2.91 13.39
N GLU A 191 3.55 1.78 13.67
CA GLU A 191 4.11 0.78 14.60
C GLU A 191 5.50 0.31 14.13
N THR A 192 5.64 0.02 12.83
CA THR A 192 6.90 -0.43 12.23
C THR A 192 8.00 0.64 12.33
N TYR A 193 7.66 1.89 12.00
CA TYR A 193 8.57 3.03 12.07
C TYR A 193 9.05 3.28 13.51
N GLU A 194 8.12 3.38 14.46
CA GLU A 194 8.43 3.69 15.85
C GLU A 194 9.27 2.59 16.50
N ASN A 195 8.97 1.32 16.20
CA ASN A 195 9.77 0.19 16.65
C ASN A 195 11.22 0.28 16.15
N ASN A 196 11.44 0.69 14.90
CA ASN A 196 12.77 0.93 14.36
C ASN A 196 13.46 2.14 14.98
N MET A 197 12.71 3.20 15.30
CA MET A 197 13.26 4.44 15.86
C MET A 197 13.60 4.35 17.36
N LYS A 198 13.08 3.36 18.11
CA LYS A 198 13.36 3.16 19.54
C LYS A 198 14.85 3.23 19.88
N ASN A 199 15.68 2.57 19.08
CA ASN A 199 17.13 2.49 19.27
C ASN A 199 17.92 3.28 18.22
N ALA A 200 17.26 4.16 17.46
CA ALA A 200 17.93 5.00 16.49
C ALA A 200 18.69 6.12 17.21
N ASP A 201 20.00 6.17 16.97
CA ASP A 201 20.87 7.29 17.34
C ASP A 201 20.65 8.43 16.35
N CYS A 202 19.80 9.38 16.74
CA CYS A 202 19.45 10.56 15.97
C CYS A 202 19.42 11.78 16.87
N PRO A 203 19.82 12.96 16.34
CA PRO A 203 19.79 14.22 17.08
C PRO A 203 18.40 14.55 17.64
N GLU A 204 18.39 15.38 18.68
CA GLU A 204 17.17 16.00 19.18
C GLU A 204 16.47 16.77 18.05
N GLY A 205 15.17 16.49 17.83
CA GLY A 205 14.37 17.09 16.76
C GLY A 205 13.90 16.10 15.68
N VAL A 206 14.47 14.89 15.60
CA VAL A 206 13.94 13.84 14.71
C VAL A 206 12.72 13.18 15.36
N GLN A 207 11.62 13.11 14.61
CA GLN A 207 10.36 12.55 15.10
C GLN A 207 10.47 11.03 15.26
N LYS A 208 10.66 10.56 16.50
CA LYS A 208 10.66 9.12 16.84
C LYS A 208 9.26 8.56 17.08
N ILE A 209 8.30 9.43 17.40
CA ILE A 209 6.90 9.09 17.65
C ILE A 209 6.07 9.86 16.63
N LEU A 210 5.41 9.13 15.74
CA LEU A 210 4.58 9.70 14.68
C LEU A 210 3.22 10.14 15.20
N ARG A 211 2.55 11.03 14.46
CA ARG A 211 1.19 11.48 14.80
C ARG A 211 0.21 10.28 14.80
N PRO A 212 -0.75 10.20 15.74
CA PRO A 212 -1.71 9.10 15.74
C PRO A 212 -2.73 9.22 14.60
N ILE A 213 -3.08 8.09 13.96
CA ILE A 213 -4.16 8.02 12.97
C ILE A 213 -5.52 8.07 13.64
N LYS A 214 -5.70 7.31 14.72
CA LYS A 214 -6.95 7.29 15.48
C LYS A 214 -7.09 8.59 16.26
N THR A 215 -7.74 9.58 15.64
CA THR A 215 -8.39 10.63 16.41
C THR A 215 -9.44 9.95 17.26
N HIS A 216 -9.16 9.82 18.54
CA HIS A 216 -10.20 9.51 19.51
C HIS A 216 -11.31 10.53 19.25
N ASN A 217 -12.47 10.07 18.80
CA ASN A 217 -13.57 10.98 18.52
C ASN A 217 -14.06 11.43 19.90
N ILE A 218 -13.44 12.47 20.45
CA ILE A 218 -13.64 12.95 21.82
C ILE A 218 -15.14 13.18 22.04
N VAL A 219 -15.85 13.65 21.01
CA VAL A 219 -17.30 13.80 20.99
C VAL A 219 -18.01 12.47 21.23
N LEU A 220 -17.61 11.39 20.55
CA LEU A 220 -18.17 10.06 20.73
C LEU A 220 -17.83 9.48 22.11
N ILE A 221 -16.59 9.68 22.58
CA ILE A 221 -16.12 9.23 23.90
C ILE A 221 -16.85 9.96 25.03
N ILE A 222 -17.22 11.23 24.83
CA ILE A 222 -18.03 12.01 25.77
C ILE A 222 -19.51 11.62 25.67
N LEU A 223 -20.04 11.42 24.46
CA LEU A 223 -21.46 11.10 24.23
C LEU A 223 -21.85 9.73 24.74
N ILE A 224 -20.99 8.71 24.59
CA ILE A 224 -21.32 7.34 25.01
C ILE A 224 -21.69 7.27 26.50
N PRO A 225 -20.87 7.77 27.46
CA PRO A 225 -21.24 7.84 28.88
C PRO A 225 -22.51 8.65 29.14
N LEU A 226 -22.68 9.79 28.46
CA LEU A 226 -23.85 10.66 28.60
C LEU A 226 -25.15 9.95 28.20
N ILE A 227 -25.15 9.25 27.07
CA ILE A 227 -26.28 8.46 26.59
C ILE A 227 -26.60 7.34 27.60
N PHE A 228 -25.59 6.64 28.12
CA PHE A 228 -25.80 5.61 29.14
C PHE A 228 -26.42 6.15 30.43
N ILE A 229 -26.02 7.35 30.87
CA ILE A 229 -26.61 8.01 32.05
C ILE A 229 -28.07 8.38 31.78
N LEU A 230 -28.36 8.99 30.63
CA LEU A 230 -29.72 9.40 30.25
C LEU A 230 -30.67 8.21 30.15
N VAL A 231 -30.23 7.11 29.52
CA VAL A 231 -31.00 5.86 29.42
C VAL A 231 -31.29 5.30 30.81
N LYS A 232 -30.30 5.26 31.71
CA LYS A 232 -30.51 4.80 33.09
C LYS A 232 -31.52 5.68 33.84
N SER A 233 -31.39 7.01 33.74
CA SER A 233 -32.34 7.95 34.36
C SER A 233 -33.76 7.76 33.84
N PHE A 234 -33.91 7.55 32.52
CA PHE A 234 -35.21 7.32 31.89
C PHE A 234 -35.85 5.99 32.33
N VAL A 235 -35.07 4.91 32.39
CA VAL A 235 -35.54 3.60 32.88
C VAL A 235 -35.98 3.70 34.35
N LEU A 236 -35.18 4.36 35.21
CA LEU A 236 -35.54 4.58 36.62
C LEU A 236 -36.83 5.39 36.77
N PHE A 237 -37.01 6.42 35.95
CA PHE A 237 -38.23 7.23 35.95
C PHE A 237 -39.47 6.41 35.58
N ILE A 238 -39.38 5.56 34.55
CA ILE A 238 -40.47 4.65 34.16
C ILE A 238 -40.79 3.68 35.31
N LEU A 239 -39.77 3.03 35.89
CA LEU A 239 -39.95 2.09 37.00
C LEU A 239 -40.61 2.75 38.21
N TYR A 240 -40.17 3.95 38.59
CA TYR A 240 -40.76 4.72 39.68
C TYR A 240 -42.24 5.05 39.42
N LYS A 241 -42.57 5.47 38.19
CA LYS A 241 -43.95 5.78 37.80
C LYS A 241 -44.85 4.55 37.83
N VAL A 242 -44.35 3.39 37.38
CA VAL A 242 -45.08 2.12 37.43
C VAL A 242 -45.34 1.73 38.88
N ILE A 243 -44.32 1.73 39.75
CA ILE A 243 -44.46 1.37 41.17
C ILE A 243 -45.49 2.27 41.86
N LYS A 244 -45.44 3.58 41.63
CA LYS A 244 -46.39 4.53 42.23
C LYS A 244 -47.84 4.31 41.78
N ASN A 245 -48.07 3.77 40.58
CA ASN A 245 -49.40 3.46 40.09
C ASN A 245 -49.95 2.11 40.60
N PHE A 246 -49.10 1.28 41.24
CA PHE A 246 -49.47 -0.02 41.82
C PHE A 246 -49.67 0.04 43.35
N ILE A 247 -49.34 1.16 44.00
CA ILE A 247 -49.56 1.44 45.44
C ILE A 247 -50.74 2.39 45.57
#